data_AF-A0A9E4AD48-F1
#
_entry.id   AF-A0A9E4AD48-F1
#
_cell.length_a   1.000
_cell.length_b   1.000
_cell.length_c   1.000
_cell.angle_alpha   90.00
_cell.angle_beta   90.00
_cell.angle_gamma   90.00
#
_symmetry.space_group_name_H-M   'P 1'
#
loop_
_entity.id
_entity.type
_entity.pdbx_description
1 polymer ?
#
loop_
_entity_poly.entity_id
_entity_poly.type
_entity_poly.pdbx_seq_one_letter_code
_entity_poly.pdbx_strand_id
1 'polypeptide(L)'
;MPGCGNRPVAGAGHAPGAWRLRELHARGTLTARQLATIESSAASVGALLNPAAREDGPSLLHGDLWSGNVLFARRLEGSGGGADPVLIDPAVYVGHREVDLAMSRLFGGFPRAFHEGYEEEWPLRPGQARRRPAYQLYPLLVHARLFGGGYVGAAVRAAGAVAG
;
A
#
# COMPACT_ATOMS: atom_id res chain seq x y z
N MET A 1 -26.64 9.72 -33.95
CA MET A 1 -26.46 8.60 -33.01
C MET A 1 -25.80 7.43 -33.75
N PRO A 2 -24.47 7.25 -33.64
CA PRO A 2 -23.87 5.95 -33.91
C PRO A 2 -23.02 5.44 -32.75
N GLY A 3 -23.14 4.14 -32.50
CA GLY A 3 -22.00 3.32 -32.11
C GLY A 3 -21.84 2.99 -30.63
N CYS A 4 -22.59 1.97 -30.19
CA CYS A 4 -22.13 1.04 -29.15
C CYS A 4 -20.75 0.49 -29.58
N GLY A 5 -19.66 0.95 -28.96
CA GLY A 5 -18.30 0.52 -29.28
C GLY A 5 -17.57 0.00 -28.05
N ASN A 6 -17.31 -1.31 -28.04
CA ASN A 6 -16.30 -2.03 -27.26
C ASN A 6 -16.23 -1.79 -25.75
N ARG A 7 -16.99 -2.59 -24.99
CA ARG A 7 -16.49 -3.05 -23.68
C ARG A 7 -15.57 -4.26 -23.94
N PRO A 8 -14.34 -4.30 -23.40
CA PRO A 8 -13.52 -5.49 -23.49
C PRO A 8 -14.21 -6.63 -22.73
N VAL A 9 -14.30 -7.78 -23.40
CA VAL A 9 -14.86 -9.02 -22.85
C VAL A 9 -13.94 -9.49 -21.72
N ALA A 10 -14.50 -9.71 -20.53
CA ALA A 10 -13.81 -10.34 -19.41
C ALA A 10 -13.55 -11.80 -19.75
N GLY A 11 -12.36 -12.11 -20.28
CA GLY A 11 -12.04 -13.44 -20.79
C GLY A 11 -10.55 -13.66 -20.97
N ALA A 12 -9.79 -13.67 -19.87
CA ALA A 12 -8.51 -14.35 -19.71
C ALA A 12 -8.11 -14.20 -18.24
N GLY A 13 -7.74 -15.29 -17.57
CA GLY A 13 -7.44 -15.38 -16.13
C GLY A 13 -6.25 -14.51 -15.68
N HIS A 14 -6.41 -13.20 -15.72
CA HIS A 14 -5.43 -12.23 -15.26
C HIS A 14 -5.65 -11.96 -13.77
N ALA A 15 -4.56 -11.95 -13.00
CA ALA A 15 -4.58 -11.51 -11.61
C ALA A 15 -5.22 -10.10 -11.51
N PRO A 16 -6.07 -9.84 -10.50
CA PRO A 16 -6.64 -8.51 -10.27
C PRO A 16 -5.54 -7.45 -10.25
N GLY A 17 -5.59 -6.49 -11.19
CA GLY A 17 -4.61 -5.40 -11.30
C GLY A 17 -3.61 -5.49 -12.46
N ALA A 18 -3.46 -6.64 -13.13
CA ALA A 18 -2.54 -6.79 -14.27
C ALA A 18 -2.84 -5.81 -15.42
N TRP A 19 -4.11 -5.46 -15.63
CA TRP A 19 -4.51 -4.48 -16.64
C TRP A 19 -4.01 -3.05 -16.34
N ARG A 20 -3.91 -2.67 -15.05
CA ARG A 20 -3.39 -1.33 -14.66
C ARG A 20 -1.89 -1.24 -14.88
N LEU A 21 -1.13 -2.30 -14.60
CA LEU A 21 0.31 -2.32 -14.86
C LEU A 21 0.63 -2.24 -16.36
N ARG A 22 -0.16 -2.92 -17.19
CA ARG A 22 -0.04 -2.83 -18.65
C ARG A 22 -0.45 -1.46 -19.19
N GLU A 23 -1.43 -0.80 -18.60
CA GLU A 23 -1.74 0.62 -18.88
C GLU A 23 -0.54 1.52 -18.58
N LEU A 24 0.12 1.35 -17.42
CA LEU A 24 1.33 2.09 -17.06
C LEU A 24 2.46 1.88 -18.05
N HIS A 25 2.62 0.67 -18.57
CA HIS A 25 3.61 0.38 -19.61
C HIS A 25 3.24 1.00 -20.96
N ALA A 26 1.98 0.84 -21.40
CA ALA A 26 1.50 1.33 -22.69
C ALA A 26 1.65 2.85 -22.85
N ARG A 27 1.53 3.60 -21.76
CA ARG A 27 1.74 5.07 -21.73
C ARG A 27 3.17 5.51 -21.40
N GLY A 28 4.12 4.57 -21.35
CA GLY A 28 5.54 4.85 -21.12
C GLY A 28 5.96 5.14 -19.68
N THR A 29 5.07 4.96 -18.69
CA THR A 29 5.42 5.13 -17.26
C THR A 29 6.32 4.00 -16.75
N LEU A 30 6.07 2.76 -17.20
CA LEU A 30 6.92 1.60 -16.91
C LEU A 30 7.67 1.16 -18.16
N THR A 31 8.95 0.84 -18.02
CA THR A 31 9.66 0.05 -19.04
C THR A 31 9.22 -1.41 -18.99
N ALA A 32 9.45 -2.16 -20.08
CA ALA A 32 9.13 -3.60 -20.12
C ALA A 32 9.85 -4.37 -19.00
N ARG A 33 11.09 -4.00 -18.68
CA ARG A 33 11.85 -4.61 -17.58
C ARG A 33 11.21 -4.33 -16.22
N GLN A 34 10.80 -3.09 -15.97
CA GLN A 34 10.15 -2.70 -14.71
C GLN A 34 8.81 -3.41 -14.53
N LEU A 35 8.01 -3.48 -15.61
CA LEU A 35 6.77 -4.26 -15.64
C LEU A 35 7.02 -5.71 -15.27
N ALA A 36 7.98 -6.37 -15.93
CA ALA A 36 8.32 -7.78 -15.67
C ALA A 36 8.74 -8.02 -14.22
N THR A 37 9.55 -7.13 -13.63
CA THR A 37 9.94 -7.24 -12.21
C THR A 37 8.74 -7.15 -11.26
N ILE A 38 7.80 -6.23 -11.53
CA ILE A 38 6.60 -6.07 -10.70
C ILE A 38 5.69 -7.29 -10.86
N GLU A 39 5.42 -7.72 -12.10
CA GLU A 39 4.58 -8.90 -12.38
C GLU A 39 5.16 -10.18 -11.76
N SER A 40 6.48 -10.38 -11.80
CA SER A 40 7.12 -11.56 -11.19
C SER A 40 6.99 -11.60 -9.66
N SER A 41 6.77 -10.46 -9.00
CA SER A 41 6.63 -10.43 -7.54
C SER A 41 5.24 -10.88 -7.03
N ALA A 42 4.23 -10.96 -7.91
CA ALA A 42 2.84 -11.14 -7.50
C ALA A 42 2.60 -12.44 -6.70
N ALA A 43 3.22 -13.55 -7.11
CA ALA A 43 3.12 -14.81 -6.38
C ALA A 43 3.75 -14.73 -4.98
N SER A 44 4.93 -14.10 -4.88
CA SER A 44 5.64 -13.89 -3.61
C SER A 44 4.88 -12.95 -2.67
N VAL A 45 4.22 -11.91 -3.19
CA VAL A 45 3.32 -11.05 -2.40
C VAL A 45 2.24 -11.90 -1.73
N GLY A 46 1.51 -12.71 -2.50
CA GLY A 46 0.46 -13.57 -1.94
C GLY A 46 1.00 -14.54 -0.88
N ALA A 47 2.13 -15.19 -1.17
CA ALA A 47 2.77 -16.14 -0.26
C ALA A 47 3.24 -15.50 1.06
N LEU A 48 3.74 -14.25 1.01
CA LEU A 48 4.20 -13.52 2.19
C LEU A 48 3.04 -12.98 3.06
N LEU A 49 1.99 -12.49 2.42
CA LEU A 49 0.94 -11.74 3.11
C LEU A 49 -0.18 -12.64 3.67
N ASN A 50 -0.55 -13.71 2.94
CA ASN A 50 -1.72 -14.53 3.26
C ASN A 50 -1.65 -15.22 4.64
N PRO A 51 -0.51 -15.79 5.09
CA PRO A 51 -0.46 -16.45 6.40
C PRO A 51 -0.75 -15.48 7.55
N ALA A 52 -0.03 -14.35 7.61
CA ALA A 52 -0.19 -13.36 8.67
C ALA A 52 -1.61 -12.74 8.66
N ALA A 53 -2.15 -12.43 7.48
CA ALA A 53 -3.49 -11.85 7.35
C ALA A 53 -4.60 -12.79 7.85
N ARG A 54 -4.44 -14.12 7.70
CA ARG A 54 -5.41 -15.09 8.24
C ARG A 54 -5.35 -15.17 9.76
N GLU A 55 -4.16 -15.07 10.33
CA GLU A 55 -3.96 -15.22 11.78
C GLU A 55 -4.30 -13.93 12.55
N ASP A 56 -3.98 -12.75 12.02
CA ASP A 56 -4.35 -11.47 12.65
C ASP A 56 -5.83 -11.13 12.49
N GLY A 57 -6.46 -11.68 11.45
CA GLY A 57 -7.83 -11.34 11.10
C GLY A 57 -7.96 -9.94 10.49
N PRO A 58 -9.19 -9.54 10.15
CA PRO A 58 -9.47 -8.26 9.54
C PRO A 58 -9.40 -7.10 10.55
N SER A 59 -8.93 -5.94 10.09
CA SER A 59 -8.94 -4.68 10.81
C SER A 59 -9.56 -3.58 9.94
N LEU A 60 -10.22 -2.62 10.57
CA LEU A 60 -10.64 -1.39 9.89
C LEU A 60 -9.41 -0.54 9.60
N LEU A 61 -9.18 -0.21 8.33
CA LEU A 61 -8.03 0.56 7.89
C LEU A 61 -8.43 1.99 7.53
N HIS A 62 -7.52 2.92 7.78
CA HIS A 62 -7.56 4.25 7.19
C HIS A 62 -7.38 4.15 5.67
N GLY A 63 -6.48 3.29 5.20
CA GLY A 63 -6.28 2.95 3.78
C GLY A 63 -5.39 3.94 3.01
N ASP A 64 -5.15 5.13 3.57
CA ASP A 64 -4.20 6.13 3.05
C ASP A 64 -3.42 6.81 4.19
N LEU A 65 -2.90 6.03 5.14
CA LEU A 65 -2.26 6.57 6.35
C LEU A 65 -0.80 6.99 6.11
N TRP A 66 -0.59 8.23 5.67
CA TRP A 66 0.74 8.86 5.53
C TRP A 66 0.75 10.24 6.20
N SER A 67 1.92 10.87 6.30
CA SER A 67 2.11 12.03 7.21
C SER A 67 1.31 13.26 6.80
N GLY A 68 0.93 13.38 5.53
CA GLY A 68 0.03 14.44 5.06
C GLY A 68 -1.42 14.29 5.55
N ASN A 69 -1.83 13.08 5.94
CA ASN A 69 -3.19 12.76 6.37
C ASN A 69 -3.33 12.68 7.91
N VAL A 70 -2.34 13.22 8.64
CA VAL A 70 -2.37 13.31 10.10
C VAL A 70 -2.18 14.76 10.52
N LEU A 71 -3.16 15.27 11.26
CA LEU A 71 -3.13 16.58 11.89
C LEU A 71 -3.04 16.42 13.41
N PHE A 72 -2.57 17.47 14.09
CA PHE A 72 -2.54 17.50 15.56
C PHE A 72 -3.39 18.67 16.06
N ALA A 73 -4.53 18.35 16.67
CA ALA A 73 -5.44 19.33 17.26
C ALA A 73 -4.94 19.74 18.65
N ARG A 74 -5.16 21.01 19.04
CA ARG A 74 -4.62 21.56 20.31
C ARG A 74 -5.06 20.79 21.56
N ARG A 75 -6.26 20.20 21.55
CA ARG A 75 -6.82 19.25 22.53
C ARG A 75 -8.28 18.96 22.14
N LEU A 76 -8.67 17.69 22.13
CA LEU A 76 -10.04 17.23 22.05
C LEU A 76 -10.60 17.04 23.46
N GLU A 77 -11.91 17.28 23.63
CA GLU A 77 -12.55 17.05 24.94
C GLU A 77 -12.39 15.58 25.37
N GLY A 78 -11.93 15.35 26.59
CA GLY A 78 -11.70 14.01 27.14
C GLY A 78 -10.29 13.44 26.93
N SER A 79 -9.37 14.14 26.27
CA SER A 79 -7.98 13.67 26.13
C SER A 79 -7.06 14.12 27.28
N GLY A 80 -6.24 13.19 27.77
CA GLY A 80 -5.44 13.31 28.99
C GLY A 80 -4.15 14.14 28.90
N GLY A 81 -3.80 14.71 27.73
CA GLY A 81 -2.52 15.43 27.54
C GLY A 81 -2.32 15.93 26.10
N GLY A 82 -1.28 16.74 25.89
CA GLY A 82 -0.74 17.09 24.56
C GLY A 82 -1.71 17.62 23.50
N ALA A 83 -1.27 17.55 22.24
CA ALA A 83 -2.10 17.71 21.06
C ALA A 83 -2.60 16.33 20.60
N ASP A 84 -3.85 16.23 20.16
CA ASP A 84 -4.47 14.97 19.77
C ASP A 84 -4.30 14.70 18.27
N PRO A 85 -3.94 13.47 17.87
CA PRO A 85 -3.88 13.10 16.47
C PRO A 85 -5.28 13.04 15.87
N VAL A 86 -5.45 13.66 14.71
CA VAL A 86 -6.67 13.62 13.90
C VAL A 86 -6.30 13.08 12.53
N LEU A 87 -6.99 12.02 12.10
CA LEU A 87 -6.80 11.40 10.78
C LEU A 87 -7.81 11.98 9.79
N ILE A 88 -7.36 12.28 8.57
CA ILE A 88 -8.17 12.90 7.51
C ILE A 88 -8.00 12.17 6.18
N ASP A 89 -8.90 12.43 5.22
CA ASP A 89 -8.87 11.90 3.86
C ASP A 89 -8.69 10.36 3.77
N PRO A 90 -9.55 9.56 4.43
CA PRO A 90 -9.37 8.13 4.44
C PRO A 90 -9.86 7.48 3.14
N ALA A 91 -9.21 6.37 2.79
CA ALA A 91 -9.66 5.42 1.79
C ALA A 91 -10.11 4.13 2.50
N VAL A 92 -11.11 4.24 3.39
CA VAL A 92 -11.47 3.19 4.36
C VAL A 92 -11.83 1.85 3.72
N TYR A 93 -11.27 0.78 4.24
CA TYR A 93 -11.72 -0.60 3.97
C TYR A 93 -11.31 -1.55 5.10
N VAL A 94 -11.80 -2.78 5.03
CA VAL A 94 -11.42 -3.85 5.96
C VAL A 94 -10.30 -4.69 5.34
N GLY A 95 -9.17 -4.79 6.02
CA GLY A 95 -7.99 -5.51 5.52
C GLY A 95 -6.99 -5.86 6.62
N HIS A 96 -5.75 -6.16 6.25
CA HIS A 96 -4.71 -6.46 7.23
C HIS A 96 -4.08 -5.16 7.78
N ARG A 97 -4.00 -5.02 9.11
CA ARG A 97 -3.50 -3.81 9.80
C ARG A 97 -2.11 -3.35 9.37
N GLU A 98 -1.25 -4.26 8.92
CA GLU A 98 0.09 -3.90 8.43
C GLU A 98 0.07 -2.99 7.20
N VAL A 99 -1.05 -2.87 6.48
CA VAL A 99 -1.19 -1.92 5.37
C VAL A 99 -0.92 -0.49 5.84
N ASP A 100 -1.65 -0.02 6.86
CA ASP A 100 -1.54 1.36 7.34
C ASP A 100 -0.17 1.62 7.99
N LEU A 101 0.39 0.60 8.68
CA LEU A 101 1.73 0.68 9.27
C LEU A 101 2.85 0.69 8.21
N ALA A 102 2.63 0.04 7.08
CA ALA A 102 3.55 0.06 5.96
C ALA A 102 3.49 1.41 5.22
N MET A 103 2.29 1.97 5.07
CA MET A 103 2.05 3.28 4.48
C MET A 103 2.63 4.42 5.32
N SER A 104 2.50 4.34 6.66
CA SER A 104 3.04 5.35 7.57
C SER A 104 4.56 5.43 7.59
N ARG A 105 5.25 4.47 6.96
CA ARG A 105 6.72 4.49 6.74
C ARG A 105 7.13 5.09 5.40
N LEU A 106 6.17 5.43 4.53
CA LEU A 106 6.42 6.08 3.25
C LEU A 106 6.31 7.61 3.39
N PHE A 107 6.80 8.32 2.36
CA PHE A 107 6.55 9.75 2.13
C PHE A 107 6.92 10.69 3.30
N GLY A 108 8.09 10.46 3.91
CA GLY A 108 8.57 11.21 5.08
C GLY A 108 8.54 10.38 6.36
N GLY A 109 7.62 9.42 6.44
CA GLY A 109 7.55 8.46 7.53
C GLY A 109 7.08 9.05 8.86
N PHE A 110 6.46 8.22 9.68
CA PHE A 110 6.09 8.59 11.05
C PHE A 110 7.32 8.48 11.97
N PRO A 111 7.34 9.22 13.08
CA PRO A 111 8.42 9.11 14.06
C PRO A 111 8.51 7.70 14.63
N ARG A 112 9.71 7.28 15.01
CA ARG A 112 9.96 5.95 15.61
C ARG A 112 9.01 5.65 16.77
N ALA A 113 8.75 6.63 17.63
CA ALA A 113 7.86 6.52 18.79
C ALA A 113 6.43 6.06 18.43
N PHE A 114 5.90 6.43 17.25
CA PHE A 114 4.60 5.93 16.80
C PHE A 114 4.61 4.41 16.61
N HIS A 115 5.65 3.90 15.96
CA HIS A 115 5.76 2.46 15.70
C HIS A 115 6.05 1.66 16.97
N GLU A 116 6.82 2.23 17.91
CA GLU A 116 7.08 1.60 19.20
C GLU A 116 5.81 1.54 20.04
N GLY A 117 5.07 2.64 20.16
CA GLY A 117 3.79 2.64 20.88
C GLY A 117 2.76 1.68 20.27
N TYR A 118 2.71 1.57 18.94
CA TYR A 118 1.85 0.58 18.30
C TYR A 118 2.29 -0.85 18.60
N GLU A 119 3.60 -1.14 18.57
CA GLU A 119 4.14 -2.48 18.87
C GLU A 119 3.91 -2.87 20.34
N GLU A 120 3.94 -1.92 21.27
CA GLU A 120 3.64 -2.14 22.69
C GLU A 120 2.17 -2.52 22.92
N GLU A 121 1.25 -1.85 22.24
CA GLU A 121 -0.20 -2.09 22.39
C GLU A 121 -0.67 -3.32 21.59
N TRP A 122 -0.19 -3.46 20.35
CA TRP A 122 -0.60 -4.54 19.44
C TRP A 122 0.58 -5.10 18.63
N PRO A 123 1.39 -5.98 19.25
CA PRO A 123 2.62 -6.51 18.66
C PRO A 123 2.44 -7.08 17.25
N LEU A 124 3.41 -6.82 16.37
CA LEU A 124 3.42 -7.34 15.01
C LEU A 124 3.94 -8.77 14.97
N ARG A 125 3.39 -9.58 14.07
CA ARG A 125 3.87 -10.96 13.89
C ARG A 125 5.32 -10.97 13.39
N PRO A 126 6.11 -11.98 13.78
CA PRO A 126 7.42 -12.22 13.19
C PRO A 126 7.39 -12.16 11.64
N GLY A 127 8.43 -11.60 11.05
CA GLY A 127 8.53 -11.43 9.60
C GLY A 127 7.85 -10.17 9.05
N GLN A 128 7.29 -9.28 9.87
CA GLN A 128 6.69 -8.00 9.39
C GLN A 128 7.65 -7.20 8.52
N ALA A 129 8.95 -7.20 8.86
CA ALA A 129 9.95 -6.47 8.09
C ALA A 129 10.08 -6.99 6.65
N ARG A 130 9.85 -8.29 6.41
CA ARG A 130 9.81 -8.89 5.07
C ARG A 130 8.47 -8.66 4.36
N ARG A 131 7.36 -8.56 5.10
CA ARG A 131 6.03 -8.25 4.53
C ARG A 131 5.87 -6.77 4.15
N ARG A 132 6.56 -5.85 4.85
CA ARG A 132 6.43 -4.40 4.63
C ARG A 132 6.60 -3.99 3.16
N PRO A 133 7.65 -4.38 2.42
CA PRO A 133 7.77 -4.02 1.01
C PRO A 133 6.58 -4.51 0.15
N ALA A 134 5.99 -5.66 0.47
CA ALA A 134 4.79 -6.16 -0.22
C ALA A 134 3.57 -5.28 0.04
N TYR A 135 3.36 -4.83 1.29
CA TYR A 135 2.29 -3.88 1.62
C TYR A 135 2.53 -2.49 1.00
N GLN A 136 3.79 -2.05 0.88
CA GLN A 136 4.14 -0.77 0.24
C GLN A 136 3.98 -0.79 -1.29
N LEU A 137 3.97 -1.97 -1.93
CA LEU A 137 3.93 -2.07 -3.38
C LEU A 137 2.67 -1.43 -3.96
N TYR A 138 1.50 -1.67 -3.37
CA TYR A 138 0.24 -1.09 -3.85
C TYR A 138 0.23 0.46 -3.83
N PRO A 139 0.47 1.15 -2.70
CA PRO A 139 0.47 2.61 -2.69
C PRO A 139 1.57 3.20 -3.58
N LEU A 140 2.73 2.55 -3.69
CA LEU A 140 3.79 2.98 -4.62
C LEU A 140 3.35 2.86 -6.09
N LEU A 141 2.62 1.81 -6.46
CA LEU A 141 2.05 1.68 -7.81
C LEU A 141 0.96 2.71 -8.09
N VAL A 142 0.14 3.04 -7.08
CA VAL A 142 -0.83 4.15 -7.18
C VAL A 142 -0.10 5.47 -7.42
N HIS A 143 0.96 5.77 -6.67
CA HIS A 143 1.74 7.00 -6.84
C HIS A 143 2.52 7.01 -8.16
N ALA A 144 3.07 5.87 -8.60
CA ALA A 144 3.68 5.73 -9.92
C ALA A 144 2.64 6.00 -11.02
N ARG A 145 1.37 5.61 -10.80
CA ARG A 145 0.30 5.91 -11.74
C ARG A 145 -0.06 7.39 -11.78
N LEU A 146 -0.08 8.07 -10.65
CA LEU A 146 -0.52 9.47 -10.59
C LEU A 146 0.60 10.46 -10.94
N PHE A 147 1.83 10.15 -10.55
CA PHE A 147 2.95 11.09 -10.57
C PHE A 147 4.18 10.58 -11.33
N GLY A 148 4.25 9.28 -11.66
CA GLY A 148 5.38 8.68 -12.37
C GLY A 148 6.71 8.82 -11.62
N GLY A 149 7.80 9.06 -12.35
CA GLY A 149 9.10 9.45 -11.78
C GLY A 149 9.64 8.49 -10.71
N GLY A 150 10.11 9.05 -9.59
CA GLY A 150 10.78 8.30 -8.50
C GLY A 150 9.93 7.20 -7.89
N TYR A 151 8.60 7.29 -7.96
CA TYR A 151 7.68 6.27 -7.45
C TYR A 151 7.76 4.96 -8.24
N VAL A 152 8.05 5.02 -9.55
CA VAL A 152 8.33 3.82 -10.35
C VAL A 152 9.55 3.08 -9.81
N GLY A 153 10.64 3.81 -9.57
CA GLY A 153 11.85 3.23 -9.01
C GLY A 153 11.62 2.63 -7.62
N ALA A 154 10.83 3.29 -6.78
CA ALA A 154 10.46 2.78 -5.47
C ALA A 154 9.60 1.50 -5.56
N ALA A 155 8.59 1.47 -6.44
CA ALA A 155 7.76 0.28 -6.66
C ALA A 155 8.59 -0.92 -7.14
N VAL A 156 9.54 -0.69 -8.06
CA VAL A 156 10.43 -1.75 -8.56
C VAL A 156 11.36 -2.27 -7.46
N ARG A 157 11.91 -1.40 -6.61
CA ARG A 157 12.71 -1.83 -5.45
C ARG A 157 11.88 -2.64 -4.46
N ALA A 158 10.65 -2.21 -4.18
CA ALA A 158 9.73 -2.94 -3.30
C ALA A 158 9.42 -4.33 -3.88
N ALA A 159 9.08 -4.42 -5.17
CA ALA A 159 8.84 -5.69 -5.86
C ALA A 159 10.08 -6.61 -5.84
N GLY A 160 11.28 -6.07 -6.06
CA GLY A 160 12.53 -6.83 -5.97
C GLY A 160 12.80 -7.37 -4.57
N ALA A 161 12.51 -6.60 -3.52
CA ALA A 161 12.67 -7.03 -2.13
C ALA A 161 11.67 -8.12 -1.70
N VAL A 162 10.56 -8.27 -2.42
CA VAL A 162 9.56 -9.32 -2.21
C VAL A 162 9.92 -10.62 -2.95
N ALA A 163 10.64 -10.51 -4.07
CA ALA A 163 11.02 -11.65 -4.89
C ALA A 163 12.29 -12.38 -4.41
N GLY A 164 13.06 -11.80 -3.48
CA GLY A 164 14.26 -12.39 -2.86
C GLY A 164 14.00 -13.05 -1.50
#